data_AF-A0A938CLM3-F1
#
_entry.id   AF-A0A938CLM3-F1
#
_cell.length_a   1.000
_cell.length_b   1.000
_cell.length_c   1.000
_cell.angle_alpha   90.00
_cell.angle_beta   90.00
_cell.angle_gamma   90.00
#
_symmetry.space_group_name_H-M   'P 1'
#
loop_
_entity.id
_entity.type
_entity.pdbx_description
1 polymer ?
#
loop_
_entity_poly.entity_id
_entity_poly.type
_entity_poly.pdbx_seq_one_letter_code
_entity_poly.pdbx_strand_id
1 'polypeptide(L)'
;MSIFAVNHLCRELLRDHAFRAAMKADPAKALAPLDLTDEERKALLAGDVGALYRMGVNAFLMNYLPRFEVCGLNQQNYNERMRAVKVNEVGDPVA
;
A
#
# COMPACT_ATOMS: atom_id res chain seq x y z
N MET A 1 -3.43 -12.71 -11.29
CA MET A 1 -2.98 -11.72 -10.28
C MET A 1 -2.17 -10.65 -10.98
N SER A 2 -2.45 -9.37 -10.72
CA SER A 2 -1.61 -8.29 -11.22
C SER A 2 -1.47 -7.21 -10.15
N ILE A 3 -0.24 -6.99 -9.71
CA ILE A 3 0.20 -5.89 -8.84
C ILE A 3 -0.25 -4.51 -9.35
N PHE A 4 -0.64 -4.44 -10.62
CA PHE A 4 -1.27 -3.29 -11.24
C PHE A 4 -2.43 -2.74 -10.42
N ALA A 5 -3.31 -3.57 -9.84
CA ALA A 5 -4.46 -3.09 -9.08
C ALA A 5 -4.03 -2.26 -7.86
N VAL A 6 -3.04 -2.73 -7.11
CA VAL A 6 -2.49 -2.03 -5.93
C VAL A 6 -1.72 -0.77 -6.35
N ASN A 7 -0.92 -0.82 -7.41
CA ASN A 7 -0.22 0.35 -7.94
C ASN A 7 -1.21 1.42 -8.45
N HIS A 8 -2.26 1.00 -9.17
CA HIS A 8 -3.30 1.87 -9.65
C HIS A 8 -4.06 2.52 -8.49
N LEU A 9 -4.43 1.74 -7.47
CA LEU A 9 -5.03 2.25 -6.24
C LEU A 9 -4.17 3.34 -5.60
N CYS A 10 -2.87 3.10 -5.44
CA CYS A 10 -1.96 4.08 -4.83
C CYS A 10 -1.94 5.38 -5.62
N ARG A 11 -1.96 5.31 -6.96
CA ARG A 11 -2.08 6.48 -7.83
C ARG A 11 -3.43 7.19 -7.66
N GLU A 12 -4.53 6.45 -7.53
CA GLU A 12 -5.85 7.03 -7.32
C GLU A 12 -6.00 7.72 -5.96
N LEU A 13 -5.28 7.29 -4.92
CA LEU A 13 -5.19 8.06 -3.68
C LEU A 13 -4.70 9.49 -3.92
N LEU A 14 -3.81 9.71 -4.90
CA LEU A 14 -3.37 11.05 -5.27
C LEU A 14 -4.40 11.80 -6.12
N ARG A 15 -5.07 11.11 -7.04
CA ARG A 15 -5.89 11.75 -8.10
C ARG A 15 -7.37 11.90 -7.75
N ASP A 16 -7.95 10.90 -7.10
CA ASP A 16 -9.37 10.84 -6.75
C ASP A 16 -9.55 11.20 -5.27
N HIS A 17 -10.06 12.41 -5.04
CA HIS A 17 -10.31 12.92 -3.70
C HIS A 17 -11.48 12.22 -3.00
N ALA A 18 -12.48 11.74 -3.74
CA ALA A 18 -13.60 11.01 -3.17
C ALA A 18 -13.15 9.62 -2.72
N PHE A 19 -12.37 8.92 -3.55
CA PHE A 19 -11.75 7.65 -3.17
C PHE A 19 -10.81 7.81 -1.98
N ARG A 20 -9.97 8.85 -1.95
CA ARG A 20 -9.13 9.17 -0.78
C ARG A 20 -9.98 9.36 0.48
N ALA A 21 -11.05 10.13 0.41
CA ALA A 21 -11.95 10.35 1.55
C ALA A 21 -12.57 9.02 2.03
N ALA A 22 -13.01 8.17 1.10
CA ALA A 22 -13.53 6.84 1.41
C ALA A 22 -12.46 5.96 2.08
N MET A 23 -11.23 5.93 1.57
CA MET A 23 -10.10 5.20 2.14
C MET A 23 -9.72 5.70 3.54
N LYS A 24 -9.87 7.00 3.84
CA LYS A 24 -9.64 7.54 5.20
C LYS A 24 -10.76 7.17 6.17
N ALA A 25 -12.00 7.08 5.68
CA ALA A 25 -13.16 6.78 6.51
C ALA A 25 -13.28 5.28 6.83
N ASP A 26 -13.17 4.43 5.82
CA ASP A 26 -13.29 2.99 5.93
C ASP A 26 -12.51 2.29 4.79
N PRO A 27 -11.23 1.96 5.00
CA PRO A 27 -10.42 1.25 4.01
C PRO A 27 -11.04 -0.09 3.60
N ALA A 28 -11.65 -0.85 4.52
CA ALA A 28 -12.20 -2.17 4.20
C ALA A 28 -13.33 -2.06 3.18
N LYS A 29 -14.23 -1.09 3.39
CA LYS A 29 -15.33 -0.81 2.45
C LYS A 29 -14.82 -0.21 1.14
N ALA A 30 -13.86 0.70 1.17
CA ALA A 30 -13.31 1.32 -0.03
C ALA A 30 -12.54 0.33 -0.93
N LEU A 31 -11.91 -0.68 -0.33
CA LEU A 31 -11.19 -1.74 -1.05
C LEU A 31 -12.12 -2.84 -1.58
N ALA A 32 -13.28 -3.08 -0.95
CA ALA A 32 -14.20 -4.17 -1.30
C ALA A 32 -14.55 -4.28 -2.81
N PRO A 33 -14.82 -3.19 -3.56
CA PRO A 33 -15.17 -3.28 -4.97
C PRO A 33 -13.97 -3.50 -5.90
N LEU A 34 -12.74 -3.46 -5.39
CA LEU A 34 -11.53 -3.59 -6.20
C LEU A 34 -11.17 -5.07 -6.39
N ASP A 35 -10.70 -5.38 -7.60
CA ASP A 35 -10.15 -6.69 -7.98
C ASP A 35 -8.75 -6.88 -7.37
N LEU A 36 -8.75 -7.15 -6.06
CA LEU A 36 -7.57 -7.43 -5.25
C LEU A 36 -7.64 -8.87 -4.77
N THR A 37 -6.51 -9.56 -4.71
CA THR A 37 -6.46 -10.85 -4.02
C THR A 37 -6.65 -10.69 -2.52
N ASP A 38 -6.93 -11.82 -1.87
CA ASP A 38 -7.05 -11.86 -0.42
C ASP A 38 -5.75 -11.43 0.28
N GLU A 39 -4.59 -11.81 -0.27
CA GLU A 39 -3.28 -11.41 0.25
C GLU A 39 -3.03 -9.91 0.09
N GLU A 40 -3.32 -9.34 -1.08
CA GLU A 40 -3.16 -7.90 -1.33
C GLU A 40 -4.07 -7.09 -0.41
N ARG A 41 -5.34 -7.50 -0.30
CA ARG A 41 -6.33 -6.86 0.58
C ARG A 41 -5.91 -6.94 2.04
N LYS A 42 -5.45 -8.11 2.50
CA LYS A 42 -4.97 -8.32 3.86
C LYS A 42 -3.75 -7.44 4.15
N ALA A 43 -2.77 -7.39 3.24
CA ALA A 43 -1.57 -6.57 3.41
C ALA A 43 -1.92 -5.07 3.45
N LEU A 44 -2.82 -4.61 2.58
CA LEU A 44 -3.32 -3.23 2.61
C LEU A 44 -4.00 -2.92 3.94
N LEU A 45 -4.94 -3.73 4.40
CA LEU A 45 -5.69 -3.47 5.64
C LEU A 45 -4.82 -3.53 6.90
N ALA A 46 -3.77 -4.36 6.90
CA ALA A 46 -2.80 -4.41 7.98
C ALA A 46 -1.75 -3.28 7.93
N GLY A 47 -1.70 -2.52 6.83
CA GLY A 47 -0.62 -1.59 6.53
C GLY A 47 0.74 -2.31 6.42
N ASP A 48 0.76 -3.57 5.97
CA ASP A 48 1.98 -4.38 5.90
C ASP A 48 2.84 -3.95 4.68
N VAL A 49 3.57 -2.87 4.87
CA VAL A 49 4.46 -2.26 3.86
C VAL A 49 5.48 -3.28 3.33
N GLY A 50 5.99 -4.16 4.21
CA GLY A 50 6.98 -5.15 3.81
C GLY A 50 6.39 -6.25 2.92
N ALA A 51 5.18 -6.73 3.24
CA ALA A 51 4.47 -7.66 2.39
C ALA A 51 4.13 -7.03 1.04
N LEU A 52 3.59 -5.81 1.03
CA LEU A 52 3.29 -5.07 -0.20
C LEU A 52 4.56 -4.88 -1.05
N TYR A 53 5.69 -4.54 -0.44
CA TYR A 53 6.93 -4.36 -1.17
C TYR A 53 7.42 -5.69 -1.79
N ARG A 54 7.38 -6.80 -1.03
CA ARG A 54 7.70 -8.14 -1.53
C ARG A 54 6.75 -8.64 -2.62
N MET A 55 5.50 -8.18 -2.63
CA MET A 55 4.53 -8.45 -3.71
C MET A 55 4.85 -7.67 -5.00
N GLY A 56 5.81 -6.75 -4.96
CA GLY A 56 6.21 -5.93 -6.10
C GLY A 56 5.47 -4.59 -6.22
N VAL A 57 4.77 -4.14 -5.16
CA VAL A 57 4.18 -2.79 -5.17
C VAL A 57 5.29 -1.77 -5.32
N ASN A 58 5.09 -0.81 -6.21
CA ASN A 58 6.09 0.21 -6.47
C ASN A 58 6.26 1.11 -5.23
N ALA A 59 7.48 1.14 -4.68
CA ALA A 59 7.78 1.88 -3.45
C ALA A 59 7.51 3.39 -3.55
N PHE A 60 7.64 3.99 -4.74
CA PHE A 60 7.31 5.40 -4.94
C PHE A 60 5.80 5.64 -4.84
N LEU A 61 4.98 4.82 -5.50
CA LEU A 61 3.52 4.93 -5.42
C LEU A 61 3.01 4.64 -4.00
N MET A 62 3.63 3.68 -3.32
CA MET A 62 3.22 3.29 -1.98
C MET A 62 3.37 4.42 -0.95
N ASN A 63 4.23 5.42 -1.20
CA ASN A 63 4.35 6.63 -0.36
C ASN A 63 3.05 7.46 -0.29
N TYR A 64 2.07 7.24 -1.17
CA TYR A 64 0.76 7.89 -1.04
C TYR A 64 -0.08 7.35 0.12
N LEU A 65 0.16 6.12 0.57
CA LEU A 65 -0.51 5.55 1.74
C LEU A 65 -0.21 6.35 3.03
N PRO A 66 1.07 6.50 3.45
CA PRO A 66 1.40 7.28 4.65
C PRO A 66 1.16 8.78 4.48
N ARG A 67 1.28 9.31 3.26
CA ARG A 67 1.02 10.74 2.99
C ARG A 67 -0.42 11.15 3.30
N PHE A 68 -1.38 10.27 3.04
CA PHE A 68 -2.80 10.53 3.29
C PHE A 68 -3.33 9.85 4.55
N GLU A 69 -2.44 9.19 5.28
CA GLU A 69 -2.72 8.48 6.52
C GLU A 69 -3.87 7.47 6.40
N VAL A 70 -3.80 6.62 5.37
CA VAL A 70 -4.77 5.53 5.13
C VAL A 70 -4.20 4.20 5.59
N CYS A 71 -5.08 3.22 5.83
CA CYS A 71 -4.67 1.86 6.21
C CYS A 71 -3.80 1.79 7.48
N GLY A 72 -4.01 2.69 8.44
CA GLY A 72 -3.24 2.76 9.68
C GLY A 72 -1.77 3.19 9.50
N LEU A 73 -1.41 3.68 8.31
CA LEU A 73 -0.07 4.16 8.02
C LEU A 73 0.05 5.65 8.29
N ASN A 74 1.23 6.07 8.73
CA ASN A 74 1.68 7.46 8.72
C ASN A 74 3.15 7.46 8.27
N GLN A 75 3.73 8.65 8.08
CA GLN A 75 5.09 8.73 7.55
C GLN A 75 6.12 8.02 8.44
N GLN A 76 5.94 8.06 9.77
CA GLN A 76 6.86 7.44 10.71
C GLN A 76 6.79 5.90 10.61
N ASN A 77 5.62 5.31 10.83
CA ASN A 77 5.47 3.86 10.87
C ASN A 77 5.73 3.21 9.51
N TYR A 78 5.44 3.92 8.41
CA TYR A 78 5.78 3.47 7.07
C TYR A 78 7.29 3.38 6.87
N ASN A 79 8.03 4.43 7.26
CA ASN A 79 9.48 4.45 7.14
C ASN A 79 10.13 3.37 8.02
N GLU A 80 9.62 3.15 9.23
CA GLU A 80 10.07 2.06 10.11
C GLU A 80 9.83 0.69 9.46
N ARG A 81 8.62 0.43 8.97
CA ARG A 81 8.26 -0.85 8.32
C ARG A 81 9.03 -1.08 7.02
N MET A 82 9.27 -0.05 6.21
CA MET A 82 10.05 -0.15 4.99
C MET A 82 11.52 -0.49 5.27
N ARG A 83 12.14 0.16 6.27
CA ARG A 83 13.54 -0.11 6.66
C ARG A 83 13.73 -1.49 7.28
N ALA A 84 12.68 -2.09 7.83
CA ALA A 84 12.72 -3.46 8.34
C ALA A 84 12.79 -4.51 7.21
N VAL A 85 12.50 -4.13 5.96
CA VAL A 85 12.62 -5.04 4.81
C VAL A 85 14.09 -5.19 4.44
N LYS A 86 14.57 -6.44 4.45
CA LYS A 86 15.90 -6.75 3.92
C LYS A 86 15.85 -6.61 2.40
N VAL A 87 16.86 -5.95 1.85
CA VAL A 87 17.02 -5.77 0.40
C VAL A 87 18.39 -6.27 -0.05
N ASN A 88 18.48 -6.67 -1.32
CA ASN A 88 19.75 -6.98 -1.96
C ASN A 88 20.51 -5.69 -2.36
N GLU A 89 21.66 -5.84 -3.02
CA GLU A 89 22.53 -4.72 -3.42
C GLU A 89 21.87 -3.72 -4.38
N VAL A 90 20.85 -4.15 -5.13
CA VAL A 90 20.10 -3.30 -6.08
C VAL A 90 18.78 -2.78 -5.50
N GLY A 91 18.47 -3.10 -4.25
CA GLY A 91 17.30 -2.62 -3.52
C GLY A 91 16.07 -3.51 -3.58
N ASP A 92 16.12 -4.67 -4.25
CA ASP A 92 14.98 -5.59 -4.31
C ASP A 92 14.80 -6.30 -2.96
N PRO A 93 13.55 -6.49 -2.51
CA PRO A 93 13.28 -7.17 -1.25
C PRO A 93 13.68 -8.65 -1.33
N VAL A 94 14.37 -9.13 -0.30
CA VAL A 94 14.74 -10.54 -0.15
C VAL A 94 13.84 -11.25 0.87
N ALA A 95 13.76 -12.58 0.78
CA ALA A 95 13.02 -13.43 1.72
C ALA A 95 13.61 -13.41 3.13
#